data_AF-A0A1M5W5T3-F1
#
_entry.id   AF-A0A1M5W5T3-F1
#
_cell.length_a   1.000
_cell.length_b   1.000
_cell.length_c   1.000
_cell.angle_alpha   90.00
_cell.angle_beta   90.00
_cell.angle_gamma   90.00
#
_symmetry.space_group_name_H-M   'P 1'
#
loop_
_entity.id
_entity.type
_entity.pdbx_description
1 polymer ?
#
loop_
_entity_poly.entity_id
_entity_poly.type
_entity_poly.pdbx_seq_one_letter_code
_entity_poly.pdbx_strand_id
1 'polypeptide(L)'
;MEGIANSVEQGYSMSYNMRIAFTKTGIIVSPAVVVNDQELTEFIYDDSTGSFTAAGTNGVSASIKYTDKPLILMDDYTLLLPGIGNGNNAYAYIHDYTELEGVNSALFLSLLKDIEEANGEPLERAQLWFNNTDGTNYIEYRFGNVSYYHYFTLKADDVNKTITLIPDVWKSRRNPKSPTITPPSFLKALDDEFMSPQGLYFAEIPVVGYRAYTFTSTTTPFRMVAYSFQ
;
A
#
# COMPACT_ATOMS: atom_id res chain seq x y z
N MET A 1 13.04 -15.94 -16.98
CA MET A 1 12.16 -14.75 -16.97
C MET A 1 13.05 -13.53 -16.96
N GLU A 2 12.79 -12.50 -17.77
CA GLU A 2 13.50 -11.21 -17.67
C GLU A 2 12.73 -10.30 -16.72
N GLY A 3 13.42 -9.74 -15.73
CA GLY A 3 12.84 -8.83 -14.75
C GLY A 3 13.73 -7.59 -14.61
N ILE A 4 13.08 -6.44 -14.40
CA ILE A 4 13.74 -5.19 -14.05
C ILE A 4 13.65 -5.07 -12.52
N ALA A 5 14.80 -5.03 -11.84
CA ALA A 5 14.87 -4.78 -10.41
C ALA A 5 15.42 -3.37 -10.17
N ASN A 6 14.72 -2.57 -9.35
CA ASN A 6 15.17 -1.25 -8.93
C ASN A 6 15.69 -1.29 -7.49
N SER A 7 16.59 -0.38 -7.15
CA SER A 7 17.09 -0.24 -5.77
C SER A 7 15.96 0.11 -4.79
N VAL A 8 16.05 -0.42 -3.56
CA VAL A 8 15.16 -0.09 -2.43
C VAL A 8 15.72 1.06 -1.58
N GLU A 9 17.01 1.39 -1.75
CA GLU A 9 17.72 2.47 -1.04
C GLU A 9 17.54 3.84 -1.71
N GLN A 10 17.38 4.85 -0.87
CA GLN A 10 17.17 6.25 -1.28
C GLN A 10 18.42 6.80 -1.99
N GLY A 11 18.22 7.46 -3.14
CA GLY A 11 19.30 8.10 -3.91
C GLY A 11 19.99 7.21 -4.95
N TYR A 12 19.61 5.94 -5.06
CA TYR A 12 20.14 5.02 -6.07
C TYR A 12 19.13 4.74 -7.18
N SER A 13 19.27 5.45 -8.32
CA SER A 13 18.48 5.19 -9.53
C SER A 13 19.15 4.15 -10.42
N MET A 14 19.38 2.94 -9.89
CA MET A 14 19.91 1.84 -10.69
C MET A 14 18.83 0.79 -10.93
N SER A 15 18.55 0.56 -12.22
CA SER A 15 17.72 -0.53 -12.70
C SER A 15 18.62 -1.64 -13.23
N TYR A 16 18.50 -2.85 -12.68
CA TYR A 16 19.20 -4.03 -13.18
C TYR A 16 18.29 -4.87 -14.07
N ASN A 17 18.74 -5.14 -15.30
CA ASN A 17 18.17 -6.18 -16.13
C ASN A 17 18.71 -7.52 -15.62
N MET A 18 17.88 -8.26 -14.89
CA MET A 18 18.24 -9.59 -14.39
C MET A 18 17.35 -10.66 -14.99
N ARG A 19 17.97 -11.81 -15.27
CA ARG A 19 17.31 -13.07 -15.59
C ARG A 19 17.27 -13.91 -14.33
N ILE A 20 16.10 -14.45 -14.05
CA ILE A 20 15.88 -15.34 -12.91
C ILE A 20 15.47 -16.71 -13.43
N ALA A 21 16.17 -17.74 -12.95
CA ALA A 21 15.82 -19.14 -13.12
C ALA A 21 15.51 -19.74 -11.74
N PHE A 22 14.29 -20.25 -11.56
CA PHE A 22 13.89 -20.92 -10.33
C PHE A 22 14.48 -22.33 -10.27
N THR A 23 14.96 -22.72 -9.10
CA THR A 23 15.39 -24.08 -8.78
C THR A 23 14.50 -24.65 -7.69
N LYS A 24 14.75 -25.91 -7.29
CA LYS A 24 14.01 -26.53 -6.19
C LYS A 24 14.22 -25.82 -4.84
N THR A 25 15.36 -25.15 -4.66
CA THR A 25 15.80 -24.60 -3.37
C THR A 25 16.00 -23.09 -3.39
N GLY A 26 15.69 -22.41 -4.50
CA GLY A 26 15.95 -20.98 -4.63
C GLY A 26 15.93 -20.47 -6.06
N ILE A 27 16.85 -19.56 -6.37
CA ILE A 27 16.99 -18.95 -7.69
C ILE A 27 18.45 -18.90 -8.13
N ILE A 28 18.63 -18.88 -9.45
CA ILE A 28 19.87 -18.51 -10.11
C ILE A 28 19.64 -17.20 -10.85
N VAL A 29 20.52 -16.23 -10.66
CA VAL A 29 20.44 -14.90 -11.29
C VAL A 29 21.55 -14.68 -12.31
N SER A 30 21.23 -13.95 -13.38
CA SER A 30 22.19 -13.52 -14.40
C SER A 30 21.85 -12.12 -14.94
N PRO A 31 22.79 -11.15 -14.99
CA PRO A 31 24.18 -11.26 -14.54
C PRO A 31 24.29 -11.47 -13.02
N ALA A 32 25.47 -11.90 -12.57
CA ALA A 32 25.72 -12.12 -11.15
C ALA A 32 25.54 -10.83 -10.35
N VAL A 33 25.07 -10.95 -9.12
CA VAL A 33 25.08 -9.83 -8.17
C VAL A 33 26.51 -9.72 -7.64
N VAL A 34 27.17 -8.59 -7.93
CA VAL A 34 28.56 -8.36 -7.52
C VAL A 34 28.58 -7.61 -6.18
N VAL A 35 29.16 -8.23 -5.14
CA VAL A 35 29.37 -7.60 -3.83
C VAL A 35 30.82 -7.80 -3.42
N ASN A 36 31.55 -6.71 -3.16
CA ASN A 36 32.99 -6.73 -2.86
C ASN A 36 33.79 -7.61 -3.85
N ASP A 37 33.59 -7.37 -5.15
CA ASP A 37 34.21 -8.10 -6.27
C ASP A 37 33.90 -9.61 -6.34
N GLN A 38 32.96 -10.12 -5.53
CA GLN A 38 32.48 -11.49 -5.60
C GLN A 38 31.21 -11.58 -6.41
N GLU A 39 31.18 -12.48 -7.39
CA GLU A 39 30.02 -12.79 -8.21
C GLU A 39 29.11 -13.79 -7.51
N LEU A 40 27.92 -13.34 -7.11
CA LEU A 40 26.91 -14.17 -6.45
C LEU A 40 25.79 -14.49 -7.45
N THR A 41 25.64 -15.77 -7.79
CA THR A 41 24.69 -16.24 -8.81
C THR A 41 23.60 -17.14 -8.25
N GLU A 42 23.89 -17.94 -7.23
CA GLU A 42 22.94 -18.87 -6.62
C GLU A 42 22.44 -18.32 -5.28
N PHE A 43 21.13 -18.14 -5.17
CA PHE A 43 20.49 -17.67 -3.95
C PHE A 43 19.55 -18.75 -3.43
N ILE A 44 19.71 -19.10 -2.17
CA ILE A 44 18.89 -20.10 -1.48
C ILE A 44 17.67 -19.42 -0.88
N TYR A 45 16.50 -20.01 -1.08
CA TYR A 45 15.26 -19.52 -0.49
C TYR A 45 15.18 -19.88 0.99
N ASP A 46 14.80 -18.91 1.80
CA ASP A 46 14.51 -19.05 3.22
C ASP A 46 13.00 -18.85 3.43
N ASP A 47 12.29 -19.96 3.66
CA ASP A 47 10.85 -20.00 3.91
C ASP A 47 10.43 -19.13 5.10
N SER A 48 11.30 -18.92 6.08
CA SER A 48 10.97 -18.17 7.30
C SER A 48 10.93 -16.65 7.05
N THR A 49 11.72 -16.17 6.09
CA THR A 49 11.84 -14.74 5.77
C THR A 49 11.31 -14.39 4.38
N GLY A 50 10.96 -15.38 3.56
CA GLY A 50 10.55 -15.17 2.17
C GLY A 50 11.68 -14.61 1.29
N SER A 51 12.94 -14.76 1.72
CA SER A 51 14.09 -14.15 1.06
C SER A 51 14.93 -15.17 0.31
N PHE A 52 15.58 -14.72 -0.75
CA PHE A 52 16.63 -15.48 -1.44
C PHE A 52 17.97 -14.91 -0.99
N THR A 53 18.88 -15.73 -0.47
CA THR A 53 20.17 -15.28 0.06
C THR A 53 21.33 -16.03 -0.58
N ALA A 54 22.35 -15.29 -1.03
CA ALA A 54 23.62 -15.82 -1.50
C ALA A 54 24.71 -15.43 -0.50
N ALA A 55 25.59 -16.37 -0.16
CA ALA A 55 26.74 -16.13 0.70
C ALA A 55 28.04 -16.31 -0.10
N GLY A 56 28.88 -15.28 -0.06
CA GLY A 56 30.26 -15.33 -0.50
C GLY A 56 31.21 -15.71 0.63
N THR A 57 32.49 -15.46 0.41
CA THR A 57 33.55 -15.66 1.40
C THR A 57 33.68 -14.45 2.33
N ASN A 58 34.29 -14.65 3.50
CA ASN A 58 34.61 -13.58 4.47
C ASN A 58 33.40 -12.75 4.91
N GLY A 59 32.22 -13.37 5.00
CA GLY A 59 30.99 -12.71 5.45
C GLY A 59 30.27 -11.86 4.40
N VAL A 60 30.74 -11.87 3.14
CA VAL A 60 30.01 -11.24 2.03
C VAL A 60 28.70 -11.99 1.80
N SER A 61 27.60 -11.27 1.66
CA SER A 61 26.29 -11.84 1.32
C SER A 61 25.44 -10.86 0.52
N ALA A 62 24.46 -11.38 -0.19
CA ALA A 62 23.43 -10.61 -0.86
C ALA A 62 22.07 -11.25 -0.60
N SER A 63 21.01 -10.44 -0.53
CA SER A 63 19.64 -10.93 -0.39
C SER A 63 18.73 -10.26 -1.41
N ILE A 64 17.87 -11.06 -2.04
CA ILE A 64 16.79 -10.61 -2.91
C ILE A 64 15.47 -10.94 -2.20
N LYS A 65 14.63 -9.93 -2.03
CA LYS A 65 13.34 -10.04 -1.32
C LYS A 65 12.23 -9.41 -2.14
N TYR A 66 11.04 -9.96 -2.01
CA TYR A 66 9.83 -9.25 -2.44
C TYR A 66 9.62 -8.03 -1.53
N THR A 67 9.12 -6.94 -2.10
CA THR A 67 8.74 -5.76 -1.34
C THR A 67 7.43 -5.21 -1.84
N ASP A 68 6.58 -4.82 -0.90
CA ASP A 68 5.36 -4.10 -1.21
C ASP A 68 5.58 -2.57 -1.24
N LYS A 69 6.74 -2.11 -0.76
CA LYS A 69 7.16 -0.70 -0.85
C LYS A 69 7.30 -0.28 -2.32
N PRO A 70 6.81 0.91 -2.71
CA PRO A 70 7.15 1.48 -4.02
C PRO A 70 8.66 1.59 -4.19
N LEU A 71 9.18 1.01 -5.27
CA LEU A 71 10.61 0.99 -5.56
C LEU A 71 11.20 2.39 -5.76
N ILE A 72 10.36 3.34 -6.17
CA ILE A 72 10.69 4.76 -6.25
C ILE A 72 9.77 5.48 -5.28
N LEU A 73 10.36 6.12 -4.28
CA LEU A 73 9.63 7.02 -3.39
C LEU A 73 9.28 8.30 -4.15
N MET A 74 7.99 8.49 -4.39
CA MET A 74 7.47 9.66 -5.12
C MET A 74 6.84 10.65 -4.15
N ASP A 75 6.78 11.92 -4.55
CA ASP A 75 6.13 12.98 -3.77
C ASP A 75 4.59 12.96 -3.89
N ASP A 76 4.01 11.89 -4.43
CA ASP A 76 2.56 11.76 -4.64
C ASP A 76 1.75 11.92 -3.34
N TYR A 77 2.30 11.53 -2.18
CA TYR A 77 1.66 11.74 -0.87
C TYR A 77 1.33 13.22 -0.60
N THR A 78 2.03 14.16 -1.22
CA THR A 78 1.76 15.60 -1.09
C THR A 78 0.39 16.00 -1.65
N LEU A 79 -0.19 15.21 -2.56
CA LEU A 79 -1.55 15.39 -3.07
C LEU A 79 -2.63 15.20 -1.99
N LEU A 80 -2.30 14.46 -0.94
CA LEU A 80 -3.18 14.24 0.21
C LEU A 80 -3.13 15.39 1.21
N LEU A 81 -2.08 16.22 1.17
CA LEU A 81 -1.86 17.32 2.12
C LEU A 81 -2.65 18.57 1.72
N PRO A 82 -3.11 19.36 2.70
CA PRO A 82 -3.76 20.63 2.43
C PRO A 82 -2.77 21.62 1.78
N GLY A 83 -3.17 22.31 0.72
CA GLY A 83 -2.30 23.27 0.04
C GLY A 83 -2.98 24.03 -1.10
N ILE A 84 -2.32 25.09 -1.59
CA ILE A 84 -2.80 25.85 -2.76
C ILE A 84 -2.77 24.93 -3.98
N GLY A 85 -3.94 24.62 -4.53
CA GLY A 85 -4.11 23.66 -5.64
C GLY A 85 -4.51 22.24 -5.20
N ASN A 86 -4.38 21.91 -3.91
CA ASN A 86 -4.83 20.64 -3.33
C ASN A 86 -6.10 20.89 -2.50
N GLY A 87 -7.23 20.99 -3.21
CA GLY A 87 -8.56 21.15 -2.61
C GLY A 87 -9.12 19.85 -2.02
N ASN A 88 -10.45 19.76 -1.93
CA ASN A 88 -11.12 18.52 -1.52
C ASN A 88 -10.79 17.40 -2.52
N ASN A 89 -10.14 16.34 -2.01
CA ASN A 89 -9.66 15.23 -2.81
C ASN A 89 -10.25 13.93 -2.27
N ALA A 90 -10.66 13.04 -3.17
CA ALA A 90 -11.14 11.73 -2.79
C ALA A 90 -10.50 10.63 -3.62
N TYR A 91 -10.19 9.53 -2.94
CA TYR A 91 -9.66 8.32 -3.53
C TYR A 91 -10.45 7.14 -2.98
N ALA A 92 -10.87 6.22 -3.84
CA ALA A 92 -11.69 5.10 -3.39
C ALA A 92 -11.27 3.77 -3.99
N TYR A 93 -11.27 2.75 -3.15
CA TYR A 93 -11.65 1.43 -3.62
C TYR A 93 -13.14 1.45 -3.97
N ILE A 94 -13.48 0.96 -5.16
CA ILE A 94 -14.84 0.78 -5.67
C ILE A 94 -14.93 -0.66 -6.17
N HIS A 95 -15.80 -1.47 -5.55
CA HIS A 95 -15.94 -2.90 -5.82
C HIS A 95 -15.91 -3.24 -7.33
N ASP A 96 -16.79 -2.62 -8.11
CA ASP A 96 -16.94 -2.91 -9.55
C ASP A 96 -15.78 -2.44 -10.45
N TYR A 97 -14.88 -1.59 -9.96
CA TYR A 97 -13.82 -0.98 -10.77
C TYR A 97 -12.42 -1.40 -10.33
N THR A 98 -12.15 -1.33 -9.04
CA THR A 98 -10.80 -1.45 -8.52
C THR A 98 -10.49 -2.82 -7.93
N GLU A 99 -11.48 -3.66 -7.60
CA GLU A 99 -11.22 -4.97 -7.00
C GLU A 99 -10.41 -5.89 -7.93
N LEU A 100 -10.75 -5.87 -9.22
CA LEU A 100 -10.13 -6.70 -10.25
C LEU A 100 -8.74 -6.20 -10.67
N GLU A 101 -8.29 -5.06 -10.13
CA GLU A 101 -6.95 -4.56 -10.41
C GLU A 101 -5.92 -5.51 -9.81
N GLY A 102 -5.13 -6.15 -10.67
CA GLY A 102 -4.16 -7.18 -10.27
C GLY A 102 -3.02 -6.68 -9.38
N VAL A 103 -2.96 -5.37 -9.12
CA VAL A 103 -2.01 -4.74 -8.21
C VAL A 103 -2.49 -4.80 -6.75
N ASN A 104 -3.79 -5.03 -6.48
CA ASN A 104 -4.27 -5.27 -5.13
C ASN A 104 -3.54 -6.43 -4.46
N SER A 105 -3.21 -6.29 -3.19
CA SER A 105 -2.57 -7.39 -2.47
C SER A 105 -3.56 -8.46 -2.05
N ALA A 106 -3.08 -9.69 -1.89
CA ALA A 106 -3.86 -10.79 -1.38
C ALA A 106 -4.44 -10.50 0.02
N LEU A 107 -3.70 -9.75 0.85
CA LEU A 107 -4.18 -9.31 2.17
C LEU A 107 -5.38 -8.38 2.05
N PHE A 108 -5.34 -7.40 1.14
CA PHE A 108 -6.50 -6.52 0.93
C PHE A 108 -7.73 -7.31 0.47
N LEU A 109 -7.58 -8.20 -0.51
CA LEU A 109 -8.69 -9.02 -1.02
C LEU A 109 -9.25 -9.97 0.05
N SER A 110 -8.41 -10.55 0.91
CA SER A 110 -8.91 -11.39 2.02
C SER A 110 -9.70 -10.57 3.04
N LEU A 111 -9.26 -9.34 3.34
CA LEU A 111 -9.99 -8.45 4.26
C LEU A 111 -11.37 -8.08 3.72
N LEU A 112 -11.52 -7.87 2.41
CA LEU A 112 -12.82 -7.64 1.78
C LEU A 112 -13.75 -8.86 1.98
N LYS A 113 -13.24 -10.07 1.77
CA LYS A 113 -13.98 -11.32 1.97
C LYS A 113 -14.41 -11.51 3.43
N ASP A 114 -13.49 -11.27 4.38
CA ASP A 114 -13.79 -11.37 5.81
C ASP A 114 -14.87 -10.36 6.24
N ILE A 115 -14.83 -9.14 5.68
CA ILE A 115 -15.86 -8.13 5.89
C ILE A 115 -17.21 -8.62 5.34
N GLU A 116 -17.27 -9.14 4.12
CA GLU A 116 -18.50 -9.65 3.52
C GLU A 116 -19.09 -10.80 4.34
N GLU A 117 -18.25 -11.76 4.79
CA GLU A 117 -18.67 -12.88 5.63
C GLU A 117 -19.25 -12.40 6.97
N ALA A 118 -18.66 -11.38 7.59
CA ALA A 118 -19.07 -10.87 8.89
C ALA A 118 -20.28 -9.91 8.83
N ASN A 119 -20.40 -9.11 7.76
CA ASN A 119 -21.45 -8.11 7.59
C ASN A 119 -22.65 -8.63 6.78
N GLY A 120 -22.48 -9.72 6.01
CA GLY A 120 -23.49 -10.29 5.12
C GLY A 120 -23.67 -9.53 3.81
N GLU A 121 -22.92 -8.45 3.59
CA GLU A 121 -22.89 -7.65 2.37
C GLU A 121 -21.46 -7.21 2.09
N PRO A 122 -21.02 -7.20 0.81
CA PRO A 122 -19.68 -6.77 0.45
C PRO A 122 -19.48 -5.28 0.69
N LEU A 123 -18.24 -4.90 0.97
CA LEU A 123 -17.86 -3.48 0.99
C LEU A 123 -17.93 -2.93 -0.43
N GLU A 124 -18.90 -2.06 -0.71
CA GLU A 124 -19.03 -1.44 -2.02
C GLU A 124 -17.97 -0.36 -2.25
N ARG A 125 -17.60 0.34 -1.17
CA ARG A 125 -16.66 1.45 -1.23
C ARG A 125 -15.91 1.67 0.07
N ALA A 126 -14.58 1.80 -0.02
CA ALA A 126 -13.76 2.48 0.97
C ALA A 126 -13.24 3.77 0.32
N GLN A 127 -13.87 4.90 0.63
CA GLN A 127 -13.54 6.19 0.05
C GLN A 127 -12.88 7.11 1.08
N LEU A 128 -11.61 7.40 0.87
CA LEU A 128 -10.83 8.30 1.69
C LEU A 128 -11.02 9.72 1.15
N TRP A 129 -11.53 10.59 2.02
CA TRP A 129 -11.74 12.01 1.75
C TRP A 129 -10.70 12.83 2.50
N PHE A 130 -10.03 13.72 1.77
CA PHE A 130 -8.98 14.58 2.28
C PHE A 130 -9.32 16.04 2.02
N ASN A 131 -8.94 16.92 2.96
CA ASN A 131 -9.02 18.37 2.82
C ASN A 131 -10.44 18.84 2.45
N ASN A 132 -11.47 18.28 3.10
CA ASN A 132 -12.84 18.72 2.89
C ASN A 132 -12.98 20.21 3.21
N THR A 133 -13.99 20.87 2.64
CA THR A 133 -14.22 22.31 2.85
C THR A 133 -14.47 22.70 4.30
N ASP A 134 -14.88 21.75 5.16
CA ASP A 134 -15.03 21.93 6.60
C ASP A 134 -13.75 21.60 7.40
N GLY A 135 -12.64 21.33 6.70
CA GLY A 135 -11.33 21.00 7.27
C GLY A 135 -11.18 19.55 7.71
N THR A 136 -12.19 18.70 7.51
CA THR A 136 -12.17 17.31 7.97
C THR A 136 -11.52 16.35 6.97
N ASN A 137 -11.01 15.24 7.47
CA ASN A 137 -10.64 14.06 6.68
C ASN A 137 -11.34 12.85 7.28
N TYR A 138 -11.79 11.94 6.43
CA TYR A 138 -12.42 10.70 6.89
C TYR A 138 -12.40 9.61 5.82
N ILE A 139 -12.49 8.35 6.27
CA ILE A 139 -12.79 7.22 5.40
C ILE A 139 -14.29 6.94 5.49
N GLU A 140 -14.96 6.88 4.34
CA GLU A 140 -16.33 6.39 4.21
C GLU A 140 -16.28 4.91 3.79
N TYR A 141 -16.80 4.03 4.65
CA TYR A 141 -17.05 2.63 4.36
C TYR A 141 -18.53 2.46 4.03
N ARG A 142 -18.86 2.07 2.79
CA ARG A 142 -20.25 1.95 2.30
C ARG A 142 -20.63 0.50 2.01
N PHE A 143 -21.82 0.14 2.49
CA PHE A 143 -22.48 -1.15 2.31
C PHE A 143 -23.94 -0.88 1.90
N GLY A 144 -24.23 -0.89 0.60
CA GLY A 144 -25.51 -0.45 0.06
C GLY A 144 -25.92 0.95 0.56
N ASN A 145 -26.98 1.00 1.36
CA ASN A 145 -27.51 2.24 1.94
C ASN A 145 -26.92 2.61 3.32
N VAL A 146 -26.04 1.78 3.86
CA VAL A 146 -25.38 1.98 5.16
C VAL A 146 -23.98 2.54 4.94
N SER A 147 -23.57 3.50 5.77
CA SER A 147 -22.20 4.03 5.72
C SER A 147 -21.65 4.32 7.10
N TYR A 148 -20.37 4.04 7.28
CA TYR A 148 -19.59 4.35 8.46
C TYR A 148 -18.47 5.30 8.10
N TYR A 149 -18.19 6.26 8.98
CA TYR A 149 -17.23 7.32 8.75
C TYR A 149 -16.19 7.30 9.85
N HIS A 150 -14.93 7.03 9.52
CA HIS A 150 -13.82 7.15 10.47
C HIS A 150 -13.05 8.41 10.17
N TYR A 151 -13.16 9.40 11.06
CA TYR A 151 -12.44 10.66 10.95
C TYR A 151 -10.99 10.49 11.39
N PHE A 152 -10.10 11.24 10.75
CA PHE A 152 -8.68 11.21 11.06
C PHE A 152 -8.02 12.58 10.80
N THR A 153 -6.81 12.73 11.35
CA THR A 153 -5.88 13.80 10.98
C THR A 153 -4.69 13.23 10.23
N LEU A 154 -3.90 14.09 9.59
CA LEU A 154 -2.80 13.69 8.71
C LEU A 154 -1.47 14.13 9.28
N LYS A 155 -0.45 13.29 9.09
CA LYS A 155 0.95 13.66 9.32
C LYS A 155 1.81 13.16 8.17
N ALA A 156 2.53 14.08 7.52
CA ALA A 156 3.52 13.76 6.51
C ALA A 156 4.86 13.32 7.13
N ASP A 157 5.56 12.45 6.42
CA ASP A 157 6.98 12.19 6.62
C ASP A 157 7.71 12.41 5.29
N ASP A 158 8.28 13.62 5.13
CA ASP A 158 8.94 14.02 3.88
C ASP A 158 10.26 13.27 3.64
N VAL A 159 10.83 12.64 4.67
CA VAL A 159 12.07 11.85 4.55
C VAL A 159 11.74 10.49 3.94
N ASN A 160 10.72 9.82 4.48
CA ASN A 160 10.28 8.51 4.02
C ASN A 160 9.25 8.56 2.88
N LYS A 161 8.73 9.75 2.56
CA LYS A 161 7.70 9.99 1.53
C LYS A 161 6.41 9.22 1.81
N THR A 162 5.99 9.24 3.07
CA THR A 162 4.80 8.54 3.56
C THR A 162 3.81 9.50 4.21
N ILE A 163 2.57 9.00 4.37
CA ILE A 163 1.51 9.67 5.13
C ILE A 163 1.05 8.77 6.28
N THR A 164 0.83 9.35 7.45
CA THR A 164 0.16 8.66 8.56
C THR A 164 -1.24 9.24 8.73
N LEU A 165 -2.24 8.37 8.68
CA LEU A 165 -3.61 8.69 9.09
C LEU A 165 -3.71 8.47 10.60
N ILE A 166 -3.93 9.54 11.36
CA ILE A 166 -4.04 9.50 12.81
C ILE A 166 -5.53 9.38 13.16
N PRO A 167 -6.00 8.22 13.67
CA PRO A 167 -7.41 7.97 13.89
C PRO A 167 -7.99 8.90 14.96
N ASP A 168 -9.26 9.27 14.78
CA ASP A 168 -10.02 10.09 15.74
C ASP A 168 -11.33 9.39 16.12
N VAL A 169 -12.47 9.82 15.57
CA VAL A 169 -13.80 9.32 15.96
C VAL A 169 -14.53 8.63 14.81
N TRP A 170 -15.32 7.63 15.17
CA TRP A 170 -16.28 6.98 14.28
C TRP A 170 -17.64 7.67 14.33
N LYS A 171 -18.31 7.78 13.18
CA LYS A 171 -19.67 8.32 13.04
C LYS A 171 -20.50 7.49 12.08
N SER A 172 -21.82 7.52 12.23
CA SER A 172 -22.78 6.90 11.30
C SER A 172 -23.29 7.85 10.21
N ARG A 173 -22.84 9.11 10.20
CA ARG A 173 -23.24 10.14 9.23
C ARG A 173 -22.05 11.02 8.85
N ARG A 174 -22.02 11.45 7.59
CA ARG A 174 -21.08 12.46 7.06
C ARG A 174 -21.40 13.85 7.59
N ASN A 175 -21.23 14.04 8.89
CA ASN A 175 -21.33 15.33 9.55
C ASN A 175 -20.47 15.27 10.82
N PRO A 176 -19.42 16.12 10.94
CA PRO A 176 -18.49 16.08 12.07
C PRO A 176 -19.17 16.33 13.42
N LYS A 177 -20.35 16.98 13.43
CA LYS A 177 -21.15 17.22 14.65
C LYS A 177 -22.06 16.04 15.04
N SER A 178 -22.11 14.97 14.23
CA SER A 178 -22.90 13.78 14.60
C SER A 178 -22.28 13.07 15.80
N PRO A 179 -23.10 12.38 16.63
CA PRO A 179 -22.59 11.62 17.76
C PRO A 179 -21.54 10.59 17.33
N THR A 180 -20.52 10.41 18.19
CA THR A 180 -19.56 9.33 18.03
C THR A 180 -20.25 7.98 18.26
N ILE A 181 -19.87 6.98 17.46
CA ILE A 181 -20.33 5.60 17.59
C ILE A 181 -19.17 4.70 18.00
N THR A 182 -19.49 3.50 18.49
CA THR A 182 -18.48 2.44 18.65
C THR A 182 -17.93 2.03 17.29
N PRO A 183 -16.60 1.83 17.14
CA PRO A 183 -16.02 1.31 15.91
C PRO A 183 -16.66 -0.02 15.50
N PRO A 184 -17.11 -0.18 14.23
CA PRO A 184 -17.65 -1.45 13.76
C PRO A 184 -16.57 -2.54 13.76
N SER A 185 -16.75 -3.59 14.57
CA SER A 185 -15.71 -4.60 14.77
C SER A 185 -15.32 -5.34 13.49
N PHE A 186 -16.26 -5.54 12.56
CA PHE A 186 -16.01 -6.20 11.28
C PHE A 186 -15.13 -5.37 10.33
N LEU A 187 -15.02 -4.04 10.53
CA LEU A 187 -14.13 -3.18 9.75
C LEU A 187 -12.71 -3.10 10.33
N LYS A 188 -12.51 -3.57 11.57
CA LYS A 188 -11.29 -3.28 12.33
C LYS A 188 -10.01 -3.66 11.60
N ALA A 189 -9.95 -4.86 11.01
CA ALA A 189 -8.74 -5.35 10.39
C ALA A 189 -8.34 -4.50 9.15
N LEU A 190 -9.32 -4.09 8.34
CA LEU A 190 -9.07 -3.19 7.21
C LEU A 190 -8.73 -1.76 7.67
N ASP A 191 -9.43 -1.25 8.68
CA ASP A 191 -9.19 0.10 9.21
C ASP A 191 -7.80 0.21 9.87
N ASP A 192 -7.35 -0.82 10.59
CA ASP A 192 -6.02 -0.87 11.19
C ASP A 192 -4.89 -0.75 10.15
N GLU A 193 -5.07 -1.30 8.94
CA GLU A 193 -4.10 -1.15 7.85
C GLU A 193 -3.98 0.31 7.42
N PHE A 194 -5.10 1.03 7.34
CA PHE A 194 -5.09 2.47 7.02
C PHE A 194 -4.55 3.33 8.15
N MET A 195 -4.89 2.99 9.40
CA MET A 195 -4.59 3.76 10.61
C MET A 195 -3.25 3.34 11.26
N SER A 196 -2.44 2.56 10.55
CA SER A 196 -1.12 2.13 11.01
C SER A 196 -0.24 3.35 11.34
N PRO A 197 0.33 3.44 12.55
CA PRO A 197 1.16 4.58 12.93
C PRO A 197 2.50 4.63 12.17
N GLN A 198 2.88 3.54 11.50
CA GLN A 198 4.06 3.50 10.63
C GLN A 198 3.82 4.18 9.27
N GLY A 199 2.56 4.45 8.93
CA GLY A 199 2.17 5.19 7.75
C GLY A 199 2.04 4.34 6.49
N LEU A 200 1.62 5.00 5.43
CA LEU A 200 1.30 4.46 4.13
C LEU A 200 2.14 5.16 3.06
N TYR A 201 2.58 4.40 2.07
CA TYR A 201 2.94 4.97 0.79
C TYR A 201 1.68 5.28 -0.02
N PHE A 202 1.71 6.40 -0.73
CA PHE A 202 0.72 6.78 -1.71
C PHE A 202 1.44 7.04 -3.03
N ALA A 203 1.07 6.30 -4.08
CA ALA A 203 1.78 6.36 -5.37
C ALA A 203 0.82 6.16 -6.54
N GLU A 204 0.99 6.96 -7.59
CA GLU A 204 0.27 6.79 -8.85
C GLU A 204 0.66 5.46 -9.52
N ILE A 205 -0.32 4.78 -10.10
CA ILE A 205 -0.10 3.55 -10.86
C ILE A 205 -0.73 3.64 -12.26
N PRO A 206 -0.12 3.03 -13.27
CA PRO A 206 -0.70 2.97 -14.60
C PRO A 206 -1.85 1.94 -14.63
N VAL A 207 -3.06 2.40 -14.93
CA VAL A 207 -4.22 1.55 -15.26
C VAL A 207 -4.88 2.05 -16.54
N VAL A 208 -5.74 1.22 -17.15
CA VAL A 208 -6.45 1.60 -18.38
C VAL A 208 -7.78 2.25 -18.04
N GLY A 209 -7.99 3.48 -18.54
CA GLY A 209 -9.31 4.13 -18.54
C GLY A 209 -9.60 5.07 -17.37
N TYR A 210 -8.73 5.14 -16.36
CA TYR A 210 -8.84 6.11 -15.27
C TYR A 210 -7.48 6.38 -14.60
N ARG A 211 -7.45 7.40 -13.74
CA ARG A 211 -6.26 7.69 -12.93
C ARG A 211 -6.36 6.94 -11.60
N ALA A 212 -5.34 6.14 -11.30
CA ALA A 212 -5.32 5.28 -10.12
C ALA A 212 -4.08 5.52 -9.27
N TYR A 213 -4.25 5.25 -7.99
CA TYR A 213 -3.18 5.30 -7.00
C TYR A 213 -3.21 4.04 -6.15
N THR A 214 -2.19 3.82 -5.36
CA THR A 214 -2.17 2.78 -4.34
C THR A 214 -1.98 3.38 -2.96
N PHE A 215 -2.71 2.85 -1.98
CA PHE A 215 -2.34 2.95 -0.57
C PHE A 215 -1.63 1.65 -0.21
N THR A 216 -0.35 1.75 0.13
CA THR A 216 0.47 0.59 0.50
C THR A 216 0.99 0.75 1.92
N SER A 217 0.80 -0.27 2.74
CA SER A 217 1.37 -0.31 4.09
C SER A 217 2.89 -0.28 4.04
N THR A 218 3.49 0.37 5.04
CA THR A 218 4.94 0.39 5.23
C THR A 218 5.46 -0.85 5.95
N THR A 219 4.57 -1.64 6.57
CA THR A 219 4.95 -2.76 7.45
C THR A 219 4.27 -4.08 7.15
N THR A 220 3.15 -4.06 6.42
CA THR A 220 2.41 -5.27 6.03
C THR A 220 2.36 -5.37 4.50
N PRO A 221 2.00 -6.55 3.96
CA PRO A 221 1.74 -6.69 2.53
C PRO A 221 0.47 -5.98 2.03
N PHE A 222 -0.17 -5.12 2.83
CA PHE A 222 -1.39 -4.45 2.44
C PHE A 222 -1.14 -3.48 1.29
N ARG A 223 -1.87 -3.64 0.19
CA ARG A 223 -1.93 -2.70 -0.91
C ARG A 223 -3.34 -2.65 -1.47
N MET A 224 -3.92 -1.47 -1.49
CA MET A 224 -5.22 -1.19 -2.09
C MET A 224 -5.06 -0.22 -3.27
N VAL A 225 -5.63 -0.57 -4.41
CA VAL A 225 -5.80 0.35 -5.56
C VAL A 225 -6.98 1.28 -5.31
N ALA A 226 -6.79 2.55 -5.59
CA ALA A 226 -7.78 3.59 -5.41
C ALA A 226 -8.00 4.40 -6.70
N TYR A 227 -9.25 4.51 -7.12
CA TYR A 227 -9.70 5.44 -8.15
C TYR A 227 -9.57 6.88 -7.66
N SER A 228 -9.06 7.78 -8.50
CA SER A 228 -8.97 9.21 -8.20
C SER A 228 -10.17 9.98 -8.76
N PHE A 229 -10.87 10.74 -7.91
CA PHE A 229 -11.99 11.60 -8.31
C PHE A 229 -11.58 13.02 -8.72
N GLN A 230 -10.28 13.25 -8.94
CA GLN A 230 -9.71 14.55 -9.34
C GLN A 230 -9.80 14.79 -10.85
#